data_AF-A0A938TS51-F1
#
_entry.id   AF-A0A938TS51-F1
#
_cell.length_a   1.000
_cell.length_b   1.000
_cell.length_c   1.000
_cell.angle_alpha   90.00
_cell.angle_beta   90.00
_cell.angle_gamma   90.00
#
_symmetry.space_group_name_H-M   'P 1'
#
loop_
_entity.id
_entity.type
_entity.pdbx_description
1 polymer ?
#
loop_
_entity_poly.entity_id
_entity_poly.type
_entity_poly.pdbx_seq_one_letter_code
_entity_poly.pdbx_strand_id
1 'polypeptide(L)' 'MLVDQSTNGTFVQSQNGDDAFVRRDSIPLKGQGVIGLGRVPEPQSYHTVEFICEEGPQLSP' A
#
# COMPACT_ATOMS: atom_id res chain seq x y z
N MET A 1 -3.01 1.89 7.87
CA MET A 1 -2.94 0.40 7.78
C MET A 1 -3.62 -0.02 6.50
N LEU A 2 -3.02 -0.94 5.76
CA LEU A 2 -3.62 -1.55 4.57
C LEU A 2 -4.19 -2.91 4.97
N VAL A 3 -5.44 -3.17 4.60
CA VAL A 3 -6.12 -4.45 4.79
C VAL A 3 -6.58 -4.91 3.41
N ASP A 4 -6.04 -6.02 2.94
CA ASP A 4 -6.43 -6.58 1.64
C ASP A 4 -7.69 -7.45 1.77
N GLN A 5 -8.71 -7.11 0.98
CA GLN A 5 -9.96 -7.88 0.84
C GLN A 5 -10.17 -8.35 -0.61
N SER A 6 -9.13 -8.28 -1.44
CA SER A 6 -9.23 -8.57 -2.87
C SER A 6 -9.03 -10.06 -3.16
N THR A 7 -9.56 -10.54 -4.28
CA THR A 7 -9.33 -11.93 -4.72
C THR A 7 -7.89 -12.13 -5.23
N ASN A 8 -7.37 -11.12 -5.94
CA ASN A 8 -6.11 -11.18 -6.68
C ASN A 8 -4.91 -10.67 -5.86
N GLY A 9 -5.15 -10.10 -4.68
CA GLY A 9 -4.13 -9.51 -3.82
C GLY A 9 -3.80 -8.06 -4.20
N THR A 10 -3.00 -7.44 -3.34
CA THR A 10 -2.57 -6.06 -3.44
C THR A 10 -1.04 -6.00 -3.40
N PHE A 11 -0.45 -5.27 -4.33
CA PHE A 11 0.99 -5.02 -4.37
C PHE A 11 1.26 -3.62 -3.83
N VAL A 12 2.29 -3.43 -3.02
CA VAL A 12 2.67 -2.14 -2.46
C VAL A 12 4.14 -1.92 -2.76
N GLN A 13 4.48 -0.79 -3.35
CA GLN A 13 5.86 -0.34 -3.49
C GLN A 13 6.00 1.00 -2.76
N SER A 14 6.77 0.98 -1.67
CA SER A 14 7.10 2.17 -0.91
C SER A 14 8.19 2.97 -1.62
N GLN A 15 8.19 4.29 -1.50
CA GLN A 15 9.28 5.12 -2.00
C GLN A 15 10.64 4.77 -1.36
N ASN A 16 10.62 4.13 -0.20
CA ASN A 16 11.81 3.71 0.54
C ASN A 16 12.50 2.49 -0.11
N GLY A 17 11.89 1.89 -1.13
CA GLY A 17 12.33 0.66 -1.78
C GLY A 17 11.79 -0.62 -1.16
N ASP A 18 10.88 -0.52 -0.19
CA ASP A 18 10.21 -1.67 0.41
C ASP A 18 9.01 -2.09 -0.45
N ASP A 19 9.10 -3.29 -1.03
CA ASP A 19 8.03 -3.91 -1.80
C ASP A 19 7.32 -4.99 -0.97
N ALA A 20 5.98 -5.00 -1.01
CA ALA A 20 5.16 -5.97 -0.30
C ALA A 20 4.01 -6.49 -1.18
N PHE A 21 3.65 -7.76 -0.96
CA PHE A 21 2.43 -8.36 -1.52
C PHE A 21 1.53 -8.79 -0.37
N VAL A 22 0.28 -8.36 -0.40
CA VAL A 22 -0.71 -8.56 0.67
C VAL A 22 -1.94 -9.23 0.09
N ARG A 23 -2.36 -10.35 0.67
CA ARG A 23 -3.56 -11.06 0.23
C ARG A 23 -4.34 -11.62 1.40
N ARG A 24 -5.58 -11.15 1.59
CA ARG A 24 -6.42 -11.53 2.74
C ARG A 24 -5.73 -11.34 4.09
N ASP A 25 -4.86 -10.32 4.16
CA ASP A 25 -4.05 -10.00 5.33
C ASP A 25 -3.91 -8.47 5.45
N SER A 26 -3.19 -8.01 6.46
CA SER A 26 -2.98 -6.60 6.75
C SER A 26 -1.52 -6.27 7.01
N ILE A 27 -1.12 -5.07 6.60
CA ILE A 27 0.21 -4.52 6.89
C ILE A 27 0.11 -3.06 7.36
N PRO A 28 1.05 -2.59 8.18
CA PRO A 28 1.21 -1.16 8.39
C PRO A 28 1.52 -0.48 7.04
N LEU A 29 0.89 0.67 6.79
CA LEU A 29 1.18 1.52 5.65
C LEU A 29 1.80 2.80 6.20
N LYS A 30 2.95 3.22 5.65
CA LYS A 30 3.73 4.36 6.13
C LYS A 30 4.29 5.14 4.95
N GLY A 31 4.46 6.44 5.15
CA GLY A 31 5.10 7.30 4.15
C GLY A 31 4.30 7.34 2.86
N GLN A 32 4.96 7.24 1.71
CA GLN A 32 4.33 7.38 0.40
C GLN A 32 4.82 6.32 -0.58
N GLY A 33 4.03 6.07 -1.61
CA GLY A 33 4.35 5.06 -2.62
C GLY A 33 3.19 4.78 -3.57
N VAL A 34 3.22 3.60 -4.18
CA VAL A 34 2.20 3.13 -5.11
C VAL A 34 1.63 1.78 -4.69
N ILE A 35 0.35 1.58 -4.96
CA ILE A 35 -0.39 0.35 -4.70
C ILE A 35 -0.93 -0.18 -6.03
N GLY A 36 -0.67 -1.45 -6.31
CA GLY A 36 -1.13 -2.18 -7.48
C GLY A 36 -2.30 -3.09 -7.12
N LEU A 37 -3.43 -2.91 -7.82
CA LEU A 37 -4.66 -3.65 -7.58
C LEU A 37 -4.67 -4.94 -8.39
N GLY A 38 -4.35 -6.07 -7.76
CA GLY A 38 -4.32 -7.39 -8.38
C GLY A 38 -3.15 -7.64 -9.34
N ARG A 39 -2.22 -6.69 -9.46
CA ARG A 39 -1.01 -6.77 -10.29
C ARG A 39 0.06 -5.78 -9.79
N VAL A 40 1.29 -5.95 -10.27
CA VAL A 40 2.40 -5.03 -9.98
C VAL A 40 2.05 -3.62 -10.46
N PRO A 41 2.36 -2.56 -9.69
CA PRO A 41 2.13 -1.18 -10.11
C PRO A 41 2.84 -0.86 -11.43
N GLU A 42 2.10 -0.24 -12.34
CA GLU A 42 2.63 0.28 -13.59
C GLU A 42 2.30 1.78 -13.70
N PRO A 43 3.22 2.62 -14.19
CA PRO A 43 2.94 4.03 -14.42
C PRO A 43 1.72 4.22 -15.33
N GLN A 44 0.86 5.19 -15.00
CA GLN A 44 -0.31 5.57 -15.81
C GLN A 44 -1.37 4.46 -15.99
N SER A 45 -1.31 3.39 -15.17
CA SER A 45 -2.30 2.32 -15.18
C SER A 45 -3.47 2.63 -14.26
N TYR A 46 -4.69 2.30 -14.70
CA TYR A 46 -5.90 2.34 -13.87
C TYR A 46 -5.85 1.37 -12.68
N HIS A 47 -4.92 0.40 -12.71
CA HIS A 47 -4.70 -0.53 -11.61
C HIS A 47 -3.68 -0.03 -10.59
N THR A 48 -3.17 1.19 -10.74
CA THR A 48 -2.18 1.78 -9.84
C THR A 48 -2.79 2.96 -9.08
N VAL A 49 -2.60 2.98 -7.77
CA VAL A 49 -3.02 4.07 -6.87
C VAL A 49 -1.79 4.64 -6.18
N GLU A 50 -1.56 5.94 -6.31
CA GLU A 50 -0.57 6.66 -5.51
C GLU A 50 -1.14 6.94 -4.11
N PHE A 51 -0.32 6.77 -3.07
CA PHE A 51 -0.74 7.03 -1.69
C PHE A 51 0.30 7.87 -0.95
N ILE A 52 -0.21 8.67 0.00
CA ILE A 52 0.55 9.33 1.05
C ILE A 52 -0.17 9.00 2.37
N CYS A 53 0.57 8.46 3.33
CA CYS A 53 0.08 8.07 4.65
C CYS A 53 0.95 8.71 5.72
N GLU A 54 0.37 9.67 6.43
CA GLU A 54 0.99 10.32 7.57
C GLU A 54 0.76 9.48 8.84
N GLU A 55 1.77 9.39 9.71
CA GLU A 55 1.55 8.86 11.05
C GLU A 55 0.69 9.88 11.81
N GLY A 56 -0.48 9.44 12.28
CA GLY A 56 -1.31 10.26 13.15
C GLY A 56 -0.57 10.61 14.44
N PRO A 57 -0.95 11.70 15.13
CA PRO A 57 -0.29 12.11 16.36
C PRO A 57 -0.30 10.94 17.35
N GLN A 58 0.88 10.55 17.86
CA GLN A 58 0.92 9.78 19.10
C GLN A 58 0.29 10.67 20.17
N LEU A 59 -0.95 10.35 20.54
CA LEU A 59 -1.54 10.88 21.76
C LEU A 59 -0.61 10.43 22.90
N SER A 60 0.16 11.38 23.42
CA SER A 60 0.89 11.19 24.67
C SER A 60 -0.12 10.79 25.76
N PRO A 61 0.20 9.78 26.58
CA PRO A 61 -0.74 9.20 27.54
C PRO A 61 -1.25 10.22 28.57
#